data_AF-A0AAU7UGG2-F1
#
_entry.id   AF-A0AAU7UGG2-F1
#
_cell.length_a   1.000
_cell.length_b   1.000
_cell.length_c   1.000
_cell.angle_alpha   90.00
_cell.angle_beta   90.00
_cell.angle_gamma   90.00
#
_symmetry.space_group_name_H-M   'P 1'
#
loop_
_entity.id
_entity.type
_entity.pdbx_description
1 polymer ?
#
loop_
_entity_poly.entity_id
_entity_poly.type
_entity_poly.pdbx_seq_one_letter_code
_entity_poly.pdbx_strand_id
1 'polypeptide(L)'
;MTQFELNWRYLAWRRWPDLTWSQRLARLGKPLRDLTANPPAAKLVAEIEGRFEVEYLEHINVLAEEDLDFLRENLRHLLGQAPYGTHGTLARQIGVSLNTVSRWASGENRPRPEHLRTLCALLYLPPNLDLYATPLFLTDAPSTHSARLEQVKGWVNGLDPAALQVLYPALERLLKEH
;
A
#
# COMPACT_ATOMS: atom_id res chain seq x y z
N MET A 1 2.79 -7.67 -9.31
CA MET A 1 4.10 -7.32 -8.70
C MET A 1 4.93 -8.58 -8.73
N THR A 2 6.14 -8.54 -9.28
CA THR A 2 7.05 -9.70 -9.35
C THR A 2 7.66 -9.99 -7.98
N GLN A 3 8.22 -11.19 -7.77
CA GLN A 3 8.93 -11.52 -6.53
C GLN A 3 10.11 -10.57 -6.30
N PHE A 4 10.86 -10.27 -7.36
CA PHE A 4 11.92 -9.28 -7.34
C PHE A 4 11.41 -7.91 -6.86
N GLU A 5 10.27 -7.45 -7.38
CA GLU A 5 9.65 -6.20 -6.96
C GLU A 5 9.29 -6.20 -5.47
N LEU A 6 8.69 -7.28 -4.97
CA LEU A 6 8.39 -7.43 -3.55
C LEU A 6 9.65 -7.36 -2.69
N ASN A 7 10.71 -8.08 -3.08
CA ASN A 7 11.96 -8.15 -2.33
C ASN A 7 12.62 -6.78 -2.19
N TRP A 8 12.83 -6.05 -3.29
CA TRP A 8 13.50 -4.75 -3.19
C TRP A 8 12.62 -3.70 -2.51
N ARG A 9 11.28 -3.75 -2.70
CA ARG A 9 10.33 -2.90 -1.99
C ARG A 9 10.40 -3.13 -0.49
N TYR A 10 10.48 -4.39 -0.06
CA TYR A 10 10.66 -4.75 1.33
C TYR A 10 11.98 -4.22 1.90
N LEU A 11 13.09 -4.39 1.19
CA LEU A 11 14.40 -3.88 1.63
C LEU A 11 14.40 -2.34 1.74
N ALA A 12 13.81 -1.64 0.77
CA ALA A 12 13.65 -0.18 0.83
C ALA A 12 12.73 0.26 1.99
N TRP A 13 11.65 -0.49 2.25
CA TRP A 13 10.75 -0.26 3.38
C TRP A 13 11.48 -0.45 4.71
N ARG A 14 12.23 -1.55 4.89
CA ARG A 14 13.00 -1.86 6.10
C ARG A 14 14.04 -0.79 6.41
N ARG A 15 14.72 -0.31 5.38
CA ARG A 15 15.76 0.73 5.51
C ARG A 15 15.20 2.08 5.94
N TRP A 16 14.01 2.42 5.46
CA TRP A 16 13.33 3.69 5.72
C TRP A 16 11.86 3.47 6.09
N PRO A 17 11.57 2.94 7.29
CA PRO A 17 10.21 2.56 7.68
C PRO A 17 9.28 3.76 7.77
N ASP A 18 9.81 4.92 8.15
CA ASP A 18 9.02 6.14 8.38
C ASP A 18 8.72 6.95 7.10
N LEU A 19 9.33 6.60 5.97
CA LEU A 19 9.14 7.32 4.71
C LEU A 19 7.91 6.79 3.95
N THR A 20 7.21 7.68 3.25
CA THR A 20 6.24 7.24 2.24
C THR A 20 6.96 6.58 1.07
N TRP A 21 6.23 5.81 0.26
CA TRP A 21 6.83 5.21 -0.91
C TRP A 21 7.43 6.25 -1.87
N SER A 22 6.72 7.36 -2.13
CA SER A 22 7.23 8.48 -2.93
C SER A 22 8.53 9.08 -2.39
N GLN A 23 8.65 9.23 -1.05
CA GLN A 23 9.88 9.72 -0.41
C GLN A 23 11.04 8.72 -0.53
N ARG A 24 10.76 7.42 -0.45
CA ARG A 24 11.78 6.36 -0.68
C ARG A 24 12.31 6.41 -2.11
N LEU A 25 11.43 6.55 -3.10
CA LEU A 25 11.84 6.66 -4.51
C LEU A 25 12.68 7.91 -4.77
N ALA A 26 12.30 9.05 -4.17
CA ALA A 26 13.07 10.29 -4.24
C ALA A 26 14.49 10.12 -3.65
N ARG A 27 14.61 9.40 -2.52
CA ARG A 27 15.90 9.03 -1.90
C ARG A 27 16.75 8.14 -2.79
N LEU A 28 16.14 7.26 -3.58
CA LEU A 28 16.83 6.42 -4.57
C LEU A 28 17.23 7.20 -5.84
N GLY A 29 16.87 8.49 -5.94
CA GLY A 29 17.29 9.37 -7.04
C GLY A 29 16.68 9.00 -8.40
N LYS A 30 15.57 8.26 -8.43
CA LYS A 30 14.96 7.73 -9.67
C LYS A 30 13.44 7.82 -9.63
N PRO A 31 12.77 8.16 -10.75
CA PRO A 31 11.32 8.08 -10.85
C PRO A 31 10.85 6.61 -10.89
N LEU A 32 9.65 6.34 -10.35
CA LEU A 32 9.08 4.97 -10.19
C LEU A 32 9.13 4.14 -11.48
N ARG A 33 8.83 4.77 -12.62
CA ARG A 33 8.81 4.13 -13.94
C ARG A 33 10.17 3.58 -14.38
N ASP A 34 11.26 4.15 -13.88
CA ASP A 34 12.61 3.72 -14.19
C ASP A 34 13.06 2.55 -13.28
N LEU A 35 12.36 2.35 -12.15
CA LEU A 35 12.68 1.33 -11.13
C LEU A 35 11.94 0.01 -11.39
N THR A 36 10.76 0.04 -12.04
CA THR A 36 10.02 -1.17 -12.45
C THR A 36 10.56 -1.77 -13.76
N ALA A 37 11.28 -0.97 -14.56
CA ALA A 37 11.80 -1.38 -15.87
C ALA A 37 13.28 -1.78 -15.86
N ASN A 38 14.02 -1.56 -14.76
CA ASN A 38 15.48 -1.70 -14.77
C ASN A 38 16.04 -2.16 -13.39
N PRO A 39 16.95 -3.17 -13.34
CA PRO A 39 17.64 -3.64 -12.12
C PRO A 39 18.52 -2.65 -11.31
N PRO A 40 18.86 -1.41 -11.72
CA PRO A 40 19.65 -0.48 -10.90
C PRO A 40 19.04 -0.13 -9.54
N ALA A 41 17.71 -0.21 -9.42
CA ALA A 41 16.98 -0.05 -8.15
C ALA A 41 17.43 -1.07 -7.10
N ALA A 42 17.46 -2.34 -7.51
CA ALA A 42 17.81 -3.46 -6.66
C ALA A 42 19.30 -3.48 -6.38
N LYS A 43 20.16 -3.08 -7.33
CA LYS A 43 21.59 -2.88 -7.07
C LYS A 43 21.86 -1.84 -6.00
N LEU A 44 21.19 -0.69 -6.08
CA LEU A 44 21.32 0.36 -5.07
C LEU A 44 20.83 -0.11 -3.70
N VAL A 45 19.70 -0.82 -3.62
CA VAL A 45 19.14 -1.30 -2.35
C VAL A 45 19.94 -2.49 -1.78
N ALA A 46 20.42 -3.40 -2.62
CA ALA A 46 21.32 -4.50 -2.29
C ALA A 46 22.67 -4.00 -1.77
N GLU A 47 23.27 -3.01 -2.44
CA GLU A 47 24.50 -2.34 -2.01
C GLU A 47 24.29 -1.54 -0.70
N ILE A 48 23.11 -0.96 -0.48
CA ILE A 48 22.78 -0.21 0.75
C ILE A 48 22.64 -1.12 1.98
N GLU A 49 22.09 -2.32 1.83
CA GLU A 49 21.97 -3.30 2.93
C GLU A 49 23.21 -4.18 3.07
N GLY A 50 24.05 -4.29 2.03
CA GLY A 50 25.27 -5.10 2.01
C GLY A 50 25.04 -6.60 2.22
N ARG A 51 23.79 -7.05 2.11
CA ARG A 51 23.32 -8.36 2.62
C ARG A 51 22.94 -9.36 1.53
N PHE A 52 22.58 -8.88 0.34
CA PHE A 52 22.13 -9.71 -0.78
C PHE A 52 22.76 -9.20 -2.07
N GLU A 53 23.19 -10.11 -2.94
CA GLU A 53 23.52 -9.76 -4.33
C GLU A 53 22.23 -9.57 -5.14
N VAL A 54 22.26 -8.70 -6.16
CA VAL A 54 21.07 -8.36 -6.96
C VAL A 54 20.46 -9.58 -7.64
N GLU A 55 21.32 -10.41 -8.20
CA GLU A 55 20.97 -11.67 -8.86
C GLU A 55 20.25 -12.62 -7.89
N TYR A 56 20.60 -12.56 -6.61
CA TYR A 56 19.96 -13.37 -5.58
C TYR A 56 18.51 -12.93 -5.32
N LEU A 57 18.20 -11.63 -5.44
CA LEU A 57 16.85 -11.09 -5.20
C LEU A 57 15.80 -11.55 -6.21
N GLU A 58 16.21 -12.09 -7.37
CA GLU A 58 15.28 -12.68 -8.34
C GLU A 58 14.85 -14.09 -7.96
N HIS A 59 15.65 -14.79 -7.14
CA HIS A 59 15.50 -16.21 -6.87
C HIS A 59 15.02 -16.52 -5.45
N ILE A 60 15.13 -15.58 -4.51
CA ILE A 60 14.66 -15.77 -3.14
C ILE A 60 13.33 -15.09 -2.84
N ASN A 61 12.71 -15.50 -1.74
CA ASN A 61 11.58 -14.78 -1.16
C ASN A 61 12.01 -14.19 0.19
N VAL A 62 12.56 -12.97 0.14
CA VAL A 62 13.10 -12.26 1.33
C VAL A 62 12.02 -12.14 2.41
N LEU A 63 10.77 -11.90 2.01
CA LEU A 63 9.66 -11.73 2.96
C LEU A 63 9.37 -13.03 3.73
N ALA A 64 9.54 -14.19 3.09
CA ALA A 64 9.34 -15.48 3.74
C ALA A 64 10.47 -15.84 4.71
N GLU A 65 11.70 -15.39 4.44
CA GLU A 65 12.85 -15.63 5.32
C GLU A 65 12.79 -14.81 6.62
N GLU A 66 12.18 -13.63 6.59
CA GLU A 66 12.15 -12.69 7.71
C GLU A 66 10.96 -12.88 8.67
N ASP A 67 10.13 -13.92 8.47
CA ASP A 67 8.94 -14.25 9.30
C ASP A 67 8.07 -13.01 9.64
N LEU A 68 7.77 -12.21 8.61
CA LEU A 68 7.14 -10.92 8.80
C LEU A 68 5.64 -11.04 9.11
N ASP A 69 5.20 -10.36 10.17
CA ASP A 69 3.77 -10.22 10.51
C ASP A 69 3.09 -9.21 9.56
N PHE A 70 2.65 -9.69 8.40
CA PHE A 70 1.98 -8.87 7.38
C PHE A 70 0.75 -8.15 7.91
N LEU A 71 -0.04 -8.79 8.77
CA LEU A 71 -1.23 -8.16 9.33
C LEU A 71 -0.84 -6.89 10.09
N ARG A 72 0.16 -7.00 10.98
CA ARG A 72 0.63 -5.86 11.78
C ARG A 72 1.13 -4.72 10.89
N GLU A 73 1.96 -5.03 9.90
CA GLU A 73 2.52 -4.01 9.02
C GLU A 73 1.48 -3.38 8.10
N ASN A 74 0.52 -4.16 7.60
CA ASN A 74 -0.63 -3.67 6.86
C ASN A 74 -1.48 -2.73 7.70
N LEU A 75 -1.81 -3.10 8.95
CA LEU A 75 -2.60 -2.26 9.83
C LEU A 75 -1.87 -0.96 10.18
N ARG A 76 -0.56 -1.04 10.47
CA ARG A 76 0.26 0.15 10.69
C ARG A 76 0.27 1.07 9.48
N HIS A 77 0.43 0.51 8.28
CA HIS A 77 0.43 1.28 7.04
C HIS A 77 -0.94 1.94 6.78
N LEU A 78 -2.02 1.14 6.81
CA LEU A 78 -3.38 1.60 6.50
C LEU A 78 -3.89 2.64 7.52
N LEU A 79 -3.65 2.41 8.81
CA LEU A 79 -4.12 3.29 9.87
C LEU A 79 -3.16 4.46 10.10
N GLY A 80 -1.85 4.26 9.99
CA GLY A 80 -0.85 5.31 10.20
C GLY A 80 -0.89 6.43 9.16
N GLN A 81 -1.35 6.13 7.95
CA GLN A 81 -1.50 7.12 6.87
C GLN A 81 -2.89 7.77 6.83
N ALA A 82 -3.80 7.38 7.73
CA ALA A 82 -5.14 7.92 7.75
C ALA A 82 -5.14 9.40 8.19
N PRO A 83 -5.87 10.30 7.50
CA PRO A 83 -5.96 11.70 7.88
C PRO A 83 -6.48 11.90 9.31
N TYR A 84 -6.20 13.05 9.92
CA TYR A 84 -6.69 13.40 11.25
C TYR A 84 -8.22 13.24 11.35
N GLY A 85 -8.70 12.65 12.44
CA GLY A 85 -10.13 12.36 12.66
C GLY A 85 -10.65 11.06 12.01
N THR A 86 -9.89 10.46 11.09
CA THR A 86 -10.29 9.20 10.43
C THR A 86 -10.40 8.04 11.43
N HIS A 87 -9.50 7.95 12.41
CA HIS A 87 -9.55 6.89 13.42
C HIS A 87 -10.82 6.95 14.26
N GLY A 88 -11.30 8.14 14.63
CA GLY A 88 -12.54 8.29 15.38
C GLY A 88 -13.76 7.86 14.57
N THR A 89 -13.76 8.18 13.27
CA THR A 89 -14.81 7.76 12.35
C THR A 89 -14.81 6.24 12.15
N LEU A 90 -13.64 5.66 11.89
CA LEU A 90 -13.45 4.20 11.77
C LEU A 90 -13.89 3.48 13.06
N ALA A 91 -13.46 3.97 14.22
CA ALA A 91 -13.81 3.38 15.51
C ALA A 91 -15.34 3.34 15.70
N ARG A 92 -16.03 4.46 15.42
CA ARG A 92 -17.49 4.55 15.50
C ARG A 92 -18.19 3.58 14.54
N GLN A 93 -17.73 3.51 13.30
CA GLN A 93 -18.33 2.64 12.27
C GLN A 93 -18.08 1.15 12.53
N ILE A 94 -16.91 0.80 13.07
CA ILE A 94 -16.57 -0.58 13.46
C ILE A 94 -17.24 -0.97 14.78
N GLY A 95 -17.64 -0.01 15.61
CA GLY A 95 -18.23 -0.26 16.93
C GLY A 95 -17.19 -0.54 18.02
N VAL A 96 -16.00 0.06 17.92
CA VAL A 96 -14.91 -0.07 18.91
C VAL A 96 -14.48 1.29 19.45
N SER A 97 -13.67 1.30 20.50
CA SER A 97 -13.10 2.54 21.04
C SER A 97 -11.99 3.10 20.13
N LEU A 98 -11.77 4.42 20.17
CA LEU A 98 -10.64 5.05 19.48
C LEU A 98 -9.30 4.42 19.91
N ASN A 99 -9.13 4.18 21.22
CA ASN A 99 -7.94 3.54 21.77
C ASN A 99 -7.72 2.12 21.19
N THR A 100 -8.80 1.38 20.92
CA THR A 100 -8.71 0.06 20.27
C THR A 100 -8.10 0.17 18.88
N VAL A 101 -8.51 1.17 18.09
CA VAL A 101 -7.96 1.42 16.74
C VAL A 101 -6.48 1.84 16.83
N SER A 102 -6.13 2.70 17.79
CA SER A 102 -4.73 3.10 18.03
C SER A 102 -3.84 1.90 18.39
N ARG A 103 -4.33 0.97 19.22
CA ARG A 103 -3.63 -0.28 19.56
C ARG A 103 -3.47 -1.23 18.38
N TRP A 104 -4.44 -1.24 17.45
CA TRP A 104 -4.28 -1.99 16.20
C TRP A 104 -3.17 -1.39 15.33
N ALA A 105 -3.08 -0.06 15.26
CA ALA A 105 -2.05 0.63 14.48
C ALA A 105 -0.63 0.45 15.06
N SER A 106 -0.48 0.40 16.39
CA SER A 106 0.82 0.11 17.03
C SER A 106 1.18 -1.39 16.98
N GLY A 107 0.18 -2.25 16.83
CA GLY A 107 0.31 -3.71 16.88
C GLY A 107 0.26 -4.28 18.29
N GLU A 108 -0.15 -3.50 19.29
CA GLU A 108 -0.38 -3.96 20.66
C GLU A 108 -1.55 -4.94 20.77
N ASN A 109 -2.53 -4.83 19.85
CA ASN A 109 -3.67 -5.73 19.81
C ASN A 109 -4.01 -6.09 18.37
N ARG A 110 -4.61 -7.27 18.16
CA ARG A 110 -5.08 -7.70 16.85
C ARG A 110 -6.61 -7.53 16.74
N PRO A 111 -7.12 -6.96 15.64
CA PRO A 111 -8.54 -6.95 15.35
C PRO A 111 -9.05 -8.37 15.12
N ARG A 112 -10.33 -8.60 15.45
CA ARG A 112 -11.02 -9.85 15.12
C ARG A 112 -11.39 -9.89 13.63
N PRO A 113 -11.64 -11.08 13.05
CA PRO A 113 -11.98 -11.21 11.62
C PRO A 113 -13.16 -10.33 11.18
N GLU A 114 -14.18 -10.16 12.02
CA GLU A 114 -15.31 -9.26 11.75
C GLU A 114 -14.89 -7.79 11.64
N HIS A 115 -13.99 -7.32 12.52
CA HIS A 115 -13.46 -5.95 12.45
C HIS A 115 -12.60 -5.75 11.21
N LEU A 116 -11.83 -6.76 10.80
CA LEU A 116 -11.03 -6.71 9.57
C LEU A 116 -11.89 -6.59 8.33
N ARG A 117 -12.99 -7.35 8.24
CA ARG A 117 -13.96 -7.22 7.14
C ARG A 117 -14.56 -5.82 7.07
N THR A 118 -15.01 -5.27 8.20
CA THR A 118 -15.54 -3.91 8.25
C THR A 118 -14.48 -2.87 7.89
N LEU A 119 -13.26 -3.01 8.41
CA LEU A 119 -12.14 -2.11 8.10
C LEU A 119 -11.81 -2.13 6.60
N CYS A 120 -11.75 -3.32 5.98
CA CYS A 120 -11.52 -3.45 4.54
C CYS A 120 -12.62 -2.75 3.73
N ALA A 121 -13.89 -2.94 4.09
CA ALA A 121 -15.00 -2.29 3.43
C ALA A 121 -14.93 -0.75 3.54
N LEU A 122 -14.67 -0.22 4.75
CA LEU A 122 -14.57 1.22 5.00
C LEU A 122 -13.37 1.87 4.29
N LEU A 123 -12.29 1.12 4.11
CA LEU A 123 -11.11 1.53 3.35
C LEU A 123 -11.19 1.16 1.87
N TYR A 124 -12.36 0.69 1.40
CA TYR A 124 -12.63 0.28 0.01
C TYR A 124 -11.59 -0.71 -0.52
N LEU A 125 -11.08 -1.60 0.33
CA LEU A 125 -10.19 -2.68 -0.07
C LEU A 125 -11.00 -3.82 -0.71
N PRO A 126 -10.40 -4.60 -1.64
CA PRO A 126 -11.08 -5.75 -2.23
C PRO A 126 -11.67 -6.69 -1.16
N PRO A 127 -12.91 -7.18 -1.33
CA PRO A 127 -13.62 -7.95 -0.31
C PRO A 127 -12.98 -9.30 0.03
N ASN A 128 -12.16 -9.84 -0.88
CA ASN A 128 -11.42 -11.08 -0.76
C ASN A 128 -9.92 -10.86 -0.47
N LEU A 129 -9.52 -9.64 -0.11
CA LEU A 129 -8.14 -9.33 0.21
C LEU A 129 -7.71 -9.99 1.52
N ASP A 130 -6.69 -10.83 1.45
CA ASP A 130 -6.09 -11.45 2.63
C ASP A 130 -4.99 -10.55 3.21
N LEU A 131 -5.29 -9.87 4.31
CA LEU A 131 -4.34 -9.02 5.05
C LEU A 131 -3.22 -9.80 5.77
N TYR A 132 -3.35 -11.12 5.90
CA TYR A 132 -2.33 -11.99 6.48
C TYR A 132 -1.30 -12.45 5.44
N ALA A 133 -1.69 -12.51 4.17
CA ALA A 133 -0.83 -13.01 3.09
C ALA A 133 -0.39 -11.94 2.10
N THR A 134 -1.07 -10.79 2.04
CA THR A 134 -0.78 -9.73 1.05
C THR A 134 -0.04 -8.56 1.69
N PRO A 135 1.21 -8.24 1.31
CA PRO A 135 1.98 -7.14 1.92
C PRO A 135 1.58 -5.78 1.34
N LEU A 136 0.40 -5.27 1.70
CA LEU A 136 -0.12 -3.98 1.23
C LEU A 136 0.78 -2.80 1.55
N PHE A 137 1.50 -2.85 2.68
CA PHE A 137 2.46 -1.82 3.06
C PHE A 137 3.62 -1.64 2.06
N LEU A 138 3.80 -2.60 1.14
CA LEU A 138 4.73 -2.52 0.02
C LEU A 138 4.08 -2.08 -1.30
N THR A 139 2.76 -1.85 -1.33
CA THR A 139 2.05 -1.44 -2.54
C THR A 139 1.98 0.08 -2.66
N ASP A 140 1.81 0.57 -3.90
CA ASP A 140 1.64 1.99 -4.18
C ASP A 140 0.17 2.42 -4.09
N ALA A 141 -0.71 1.49 -3.70
CA ALA A 141 -2.14 1.74 -3.63
C ALA A 141 -2.40 2.86 -2.63
N PRO A 142 -3.13 3.91 -3.00
CA PRO A 142 -3.44 4.96 -2.05
C PRO A 142 -4.30 4.37 -0.94
N SER A 143 -3.78 4.47 0.28
CA SER A 143 -4.42 3.93 1.49
C SER A 143 -5.66 4.74 1.92
N THR A 144 -5.88 5.92 1.34
CA THR A 144 -6.95 6.84 1.75
C THR A 144 -7.89 7.19 0.59
N HIS A 145 -9.17 7.48 0.92
CA HIS A 145 -10.16 7.92 -0.06
C HIS A 145 -9.71 9.17 -0.84
N SER A 146 -9.16 10.17 -0.15
CA SER A 146 -8.65 11.39 -0.79
C SER A 146 -7.52 11.06 -1.78
N ALA A 147 -6.55 10.22 -1.37
CA ALA A 147 -5.45 9.86 -2.25
C ALA A 147 -5.90 9.01 -3.45
N ARG A 148 -6.92 8.15 -3.29
CA ARG A 148 -7.54 7.43 -4.42
C ARG A 148 -8.29 8.37 -5.35
N LEU A 149 -9.04 9.32 -4.81
CA LEU A 149 -9.74 10.32 -5.60
C LEU A 149 -8.75 11.17 -6.40
N GLU A 150 -7.66 11.63 -5.78
CA GLU A 150 -6.59 12.36 -6.48
C GLU A 150 -5.89 11.49 -7.53
N GLN A 151 -5.69 10.19 -7.26
CA GLN A 151 -5.16 9.27 -8.26
C GLN A 151 -6.11 9.11 -9.45
N VAL A 152 -7.40 8.91 -9.21
CA VAL A 152 -8.42 8.82 -10.26
C VAL A 152 -8.50 10.11 -11.06
N LYS A 153 -8.50 11.27 -10.39
CA LYS A 153 -8.41 12.58 -11.07
C LYS A 153 -7.16 12.70 -11.92
N GLY A 154 -6.01 12.25 -11.41
CA GLY A 154 -4.75 12.22 -12.16
C GLY A 154 -4.85 11.36 -13.42
N TRP A 155 -5.47 10.17 -13.32
CA TRP A 155 -5.73 9.33 -14.49
C TRP A 155 -6.66 10.02 -15.49
N VAL A 156 -7.80 10.56 -15.03
CA VAL A 156 -8.77 11.24 -15.89
C VAL A 156 -8.14 12.45 -16.60
N ASN A 157 -7.34 13.24 -15.89
CA ASN A 157 -6.66 14.40 -16.46
C ASN A 157 -5.54 14.03 -17.45
N GLY A 158 -4.99 12.82 -17.35
CA GLY A 158 -3.97 12.30 -18.25
C GLY A 158 -4.53 11.62 -19.51
N LEU A 159 -5.83 11.39 -19.59
CA LEU A 159 -6.47 10.82 -20.77
C LEU A 159 -6.64 11.88 -21.86
N ASP A 160 -6.45 11.47 -23.12
CA ASP A 160 -6.82 12.33 -24.24
C ASP A 160 -8.37 12.47 -24.34
N PRO A 161 -8.87 13.53 -25.01
CA PRO A 161 -10.30 13.79 -25.10
C PRO A 161 -11.12 12.66 -25.75
N ALA A 162 -10.54 11.89 -26.67
CA ALA A 162 -11.24 10.80 -27.34
C ALA A 162 -11.39 9.58 -26.40
N ALA A 163 -10.34 9.23 -25.67
CA ALA A 163 -10.39 8.22 -24.62
C ALA A 163 -11.39 8.59 -23.51
N LEU A 164 -11.44 9.87 -23.12
CA LEU A 164 -12.40 10.34 -22.13
C LEU A 164 -13.84 10.26 -22.64
N GLN A 165 -14.12 10.60 -23.90
CA GLN A 165 -15.45 10.43 -24.50
C GLN A 165 -15.94 8.98 -24.47
N VAL A 166 -15.03 8.02 -24.68
CA VAL A 166 -15.36 6.59 -24.63
C VAL A 166 -15.60 6.12 -23.19
N LEU A 167 -14.81 6.61 -22.23
CA LEU A 167 -14.91 6.20 -20.83
C LEU A 167 -16.07 6.87 -20.07
N TYR A 168 -16.44 8.09 -20.45
CA TYR A 168 -17.43 8.89 -19.73
C TYR A 168 -18.77 8.18 -19.52
N PRO A 169 -19.41 7.53 -20.52
CA PRO A 169 -20.67 6.83 -20.31
C PRO A 169 -20.57 5.61 -19.37
N ALA A 170 -19.39 5.00 -19.25
CA ALA A 170 -19.16 3.91 -18.30
C ALA A 170 -19.01 4.46 -16.87
N LEU A 171 -18.25 5.56 -16.70
CA LEU A 171 -18.12 6.26 -15.43
C LEU A 171 -19.47 6.81 -14.96
N GLU A 172 -20.25 7.39 -15.87
CA GLU A 172 -21.58 7.94 -15.57
C GLU A 172 -22.56 6.84 -15.11
N ARG A 173 -22.53 5.65 -15.72
CA ARG A 173 -23.33 4.51 -15.28
C ARG A 173 -22.90 4.02 -13.89
N LEU A 174 -21.61 3.85 -13.67
CA LEU A 174 -21.04 3.47 -12.37
C LEU A 174 -21.46 4.43 -11.24
N LEU A 175 -21.52 5.73 -11.53
CA LEU A 175 -21.92 6.74 -10.54
C LEU A 175 -23.44 6.79 -10.29
N LYS A 176 -24.27 6.25 -11.18
CA LYS A 176 -25.74 6.22 -11.03
C LYS A 176 -26.25 4.95 -10.35
N GLU A 177 -25.43 3.89 -10.29
CA GLU A 177 -25.78 2.58 -9.70
C GLU A 177 -25.52 2.50 -8.18
N HIS A 178 -25.03 3.58 -7.57
CA HIS A 178 -24.73 3.72 -6.14
C HIS A 178 -25.38 4.96 -5.53
#